data_AF-A0A2H5Y9G4-F1
#
_entry.id   AF-A0A2H5Y9G4-F1
#
_cell.length_a   1.000
_cell.length_b   1.000
_cell.length_c   1.000
_cell.angle_alpha   90.00
_cell.angle_beta   90.00
_cell.angle_gamma   90.00
#
_symmetry.space_group_name_H-M   'P 1'
#
loop_
_entity.id
_entity.type
_entity.pdbx_description
1 polymer ?
#
loop_
_entity_poly.entity_id
_entity_poly.type
_entity_poly.pdbx_seq_one_letter_code
_entity_poly.pdbx_strand_id
1 'polypeptide(L)' 'MPAERDPMWGVYRFKRGFGGRYVRFIGTWDYTPWPALYRLYTGLIPRYLAWLRRRHWRRAGAEPG' A
#
# COMPACT_ATOMS: atom_id res chain seq x y z
N MET A 1 15.33 -6.24 14.10
CA MET A 1 15.30 -7.13 12.92
C MET A 1 13.84 -7.37 12.58
N PRO A 2 13.42 -7.34 11.29
CA PRO A 2 12.04 -7.65 10.92
C PRO A 2 11.74 -9.14 11.19
N ALA A 3 10.50 -9.45 11.61
CA ALA A 3 10.07 -10.81 11.88
C ALA A 3 9.86 -11.60 10.57
N GLU A 4 10.16 -12.89 10.60
CA GLU A 4 10.21 -13.79 9.42
C GLU A 4 8.84 -14.04 8.76
N ARG A 5 7.76 -13.62 9.42
CA ARG A 5 6.36 -13.72 8.94
C ARG A 5 5.88 -12.46 8.20
N ASP A 6 6.72 -11.44 8.06
CA ASP A 6 6.36 -10.23 7.33
C ASP A 6 6.33 -10.51 5.81
N PRO A 7 5.28 -10.10 5.08
CA PRO A 7 5.21 -10.27 3.62
C PRO A 7 6.39 -9.62 2.87
N MET A 8 7.12 -8.68 3.49
CA MET A 8 8.33 -8.06 2.92
C MET A 8 9.63 -8.83 3.20
N TRP A 9 9.59 -9.98 3.89
CA TRP A 9 10.78 -10.79 4.20
C TRP A 9 11.54 -11.25 2.94
N GLY A 10 10.81 -11.60 1.87
CA GLY A 10 11.41 -12.00 0.59
C GLY A 10 12.25 -10.89 -0.05
N VAL A 11 11.74 -9.66 -0.04
CA VAL A 11 12.45 -8.47 -0.57
C VAL A 11 13.68 -8.15 0.26
N TYR A 12 13.59 -8.32 1.57
CA TYR A 12 14.72 -8.12 2.48
C TYR A 12 15.84 -9.15 2.25
N ARG A 13 15.51 -10.45 2.08
CA ARG A 13 16.50 -11.49 1.73
C ARG A 13 17.19 -11.22 0.39
N PHE A 14 16.42 -10.80 -0.63
CA PHE A 14 16.97 -10.41 -1.93
C PHE A 14 17.98 -9.26 -1.80
N LYS A 15 17.60 -8.18 -1.12
CA LYS A 15 18.47 -7.00 -0.94
C LYS A 15 19.69 -7.28 -0.05
N ARG A 16 19.60 -8.23 0.88
CA ARG A 16 20.74 -8.66 1.72
C ARG A 16 21.85 -9.33 0.90
N GLY A 17 21.50 -10.05 -0.18
CA GLY A 17 22.47 -10.72 -1.05
C GLY A 17 23.43 -9.78 -1.79
N PHE A 18 23.07 -8.49 -1.94
CA PHE A 18 23.88 -7.47 -2.62
C PHE A 18 24.81 -6.68 -1.67
N GLY A 19 24.97 -7.10 -0.41
CA GLY A 19 25.84 -6.41 0.55
C GLY A 19 25.29 -5.08 1.10
N GLY A 20 23.99 -4.79 0.88
CA GLY A 20 23.35 -3.57 1.36
C GLY A 20 23.20 -3.54 2.89
N ARG A 21 23.71 -2.50 3.55
CA ARG A 21 23.51 -2.26 5.00
C ARG A 21 22.10 -1.71 5.25
N TYR A 22 21.46 -2.16 6.33
CA TYR A 22 20.13 -1.69 6.73
C TYR A 22 20.23 -0.28 7.30
N VAL A 23 19.82 0.73 6.54
CA VAL A 23 19.74 2.12 6.99
C VAL A 23 18.29 2.43 7.34
N ARG A 24 18.07 2.85 8.58
CA ARG A 24 16.74 3.24 9.06
C ARG A 24 16.58 4.74 8.85
N PHE A 25 15.86 5.11 7.81
CA PHE A 25 15.48 6.50 7.60
C PHE A 25 14.38 6.89 8.59
N ILE A 26 14.29 8.18 8.91
CA ILE A 26 13.44 8.78 9.96
C ILE A 26 11.92 8.60 9.73
N GLY A 27 11.53 7.90 8.66
CA GLY A 27 10.14 7.78 8.23
C GLY A 27 9.70 8.99 7.39
N THR A 28 8.55 8.87 6.76
CA THR A 28 7.95 9.98 6.01
C THR A 28 7.27 10.92 6.99
N TRP A 29 7.70 12.18 7.03
CA TRP A 29 6.97 13.22 7.75
C TRP A 29 5.90 13.79 6.82
N ASP A 30 4.64 13.46 7.08
CA ASP A 30 3.51 13.98 6.30
C ASP A 30 3.06 15.33 6.85
N TYR A 31 3.51 16.43 6.25
CA TYR A 31 2.97 17.76 6.55
C TYR A 31 1.66 17.96 5.80
N THR A 32 0.56 17.98 6.54
CA THR A 32 -0.77 18.21 5.97
C THR A 32 -1.16 19.67 6.20
N PRO A 33 -1.01 20.57 5.21
CA PRO A 33 -1.34 21.98 5.40
C PRO A 33 -2.83 22.16 5.74
N TRP A 34 -3.71 21.38 5.11
CA TRP A 34 -5.17 21.53 5.24
C TRP A 34 -5.80 20.23 5.78
N PRO A 35 -5.94 20.08 7.12
CA PRO A 35 -6.40 18.84 7.74
C PRO A 35 -7.83 18.46 7.33
N ALA A 36 -8.69 19.43 7.01
CA ALA A 36 -10.04 19.18 6.52
C ALA A 36 -10.05 18.53 5.12
N LEU A 37 -9.23 19.03 4.20
CA LEU A 37 -9.10 18.49 2.85
C LEU A 37 -8.50 17.08 2.88
N TYR A 38 -7.52 16.85 3.74
CA TYR A 38 -6.90 15.54 3.94
C TYR A 38 -7.85 14.51 4.53
N ARG A 39 -8.70 14.91 5.49
CA ARG A 39 -9.76 14.04 6.03
C ARG A 39 -10.79 13.68 4.97
N LEU A 40 -11.20 14.66 4.17
CA LEU A 40 -12.12 14.45 3.06
C LEU A 40 -11.53 13.47 2.04
N TYR A 41 -10.27 13.69 1.63
CA TYR A 41 -9.55 12.83 0.70
C TYR A 41 -9.40 11.40 1.22
N THR A 42 -8.88 11.25 2.44
CA THR A 42 -8.66 9.93 3.09
C THR A 42 -9.97 9.16 3.31
N GLY A 43 -11.10 9.86 3.50
CA GLY A 43 -12.42 9.24 3.62
C GLY A 43 -13.09 8.92 2.28
N LEU A 44 -12.91 9.75 1.25
CA LEU A 44 -13.54 9.58 -0.07
C LEU A 44 -12.87 8.51 -0.92
N ILE A 45 -11.53 8.46 -0.93
CA ILE A 45 -10.76 7.49 -1.74
C ILE A 45 -11.16 6.04 -1.51
N PRO A 46 -11.22 5.50 -0.28
CA PRO A 46 -11.53 4.09 -0.08
C PRO A 46 -12.95 3.77 -0.55
N ARG A 47 -13.89 4.71 -0.44
CA ARG A 47 -15.27 4.55 -0.92
C ARG A 47 -15.32 4.56 -2.44
N TYR A 48 -14.58 5.47 -3.08
CA TYR A 48 -14.44 5.53 -4.53
C TYR A 48 -13.77 4.28 -5.11
N LEU A 49 -12.66 3.83 -4.51
CA LEU A 49 -11.98 2.60 -4.89
C LEU A 49 -12.83 1.35 -4.64
N ALA A 50 -13.60 1.30 -3.54
CA ALA A 50 -14.53 0.20 -3.30
C ALA A 50 -15.66 0.15 -4.34
N TRP A 51 -16.15 1.32 -4.78
CA TRP A 51 -17.12 1.42 -5.86
C TRP A 51 -16.54 0.94 -7.19
N LEU A 52 -15.35 1.44 -7.56
CA LEU A 52 -14.63 0.99 -8.77
C LEU A 52 -14.32 -0.50 -8.74
N ARG A 53 -13.86 -1.02 -7.59
CA ARG A 53 -13.55 -2.44 -7.41
C ARG A 53 -14.81 -3.30 -7.55
N ARG A 54 -15.93 -2.89 -6.96
CA ARG A 54 -17.24 -3.56 -7.13
C ARG A 54 -17.70 -3.55 -8.59
N ARG A 55 -17.40 -2.48 -9.33
CA ARG A 55 -17.69 -2.38 -10.77
C ARG A 55 -16.76 -3.26 -11.62
N HIS A 56 -15.48 -3.35 -11.24
CA HIS A 56 -14.49 -4.23 -11.87
C HIS A 56 -14.83 -5.71 -11.69
N TRP A 57 -15.24 -6.14 -10.49
CA TRP A 57 -15.63 -7.54 -10.25
C TRP A 57 -16.88 -7.97 -11.03
N ARG A 58 -17.78 -7.03 -11.36
CA ARG A 58 -18.91 -7.31 -12.26
C ARG A 58 -18.51 -7.53 -13.72
N ARG A 59 -17.32 -7.06 -14.14
CA ARG A 59 -16.75 -7.35 -15.46
C ARG A 59 -15.85 -8.58 -15.46
N ALA A 60 -15.10 -8.81 -14.37
CA ALA A 60 -14.26 -9.99 -14.22
C ALA A 60 -15.05 -11.29 -13.93
N GLY A 61 -16.32 -11.19 -13.55
CA GLY A 61 -17.25 -12.32 -13.43
C GLY A 61 -18.07 -12.60 -14.70
N ALA A 62 -17.78 -11.92 -15.81
CA ALA A 62 -18.39 -12.18 -17.12
C ALA A 62 -17.38 -12.91 -18.03
N GLU A 63 -16.93 -14.08 -17.59
CA GLU A 63 -16.43 -15.14 -18.47
C GLU A 63 -17.30 -16.36 -18.19
N PRO A 64 -18.29 -16.69 -19.05
CA PRO A 64 -18.89 -18.00 -19.13
C PRO A 64 -17.99 -18.89 -20.00
N GLY A 65 -17.35 -19.91 -19.41
CA GLY A 65 -16.53 -20.89 -20.12
C GLY A 65 -15.51 -21.58 -19.23
#